data_AF-A0A813ZHC0-F1
#
_entry.id   AF-A0A813ZHC0-F1
#
_cell.length_a   1.000
_cell.length_b   1.000
_cell.length_c   1.000
_cell.angle_alpha   90.00
_cell.angle_beta   90.00
_cell.angle_gamma   90.00
#
_symmetry.space_group_name_H-M   'P 1'
#
loop_
_entity.id
_entity.type
_entity.pdbx_description
1 polymer ?
#
loop_
_entity_poly.entity_id
_entity_poly.type
_entity_poly.pdbx_seq_one_letter_code
_entity_poly.pdbx_strand_id
1 'polypeptide(L)'
;MNSQDSCYFNPNENFCSHKTTNKPQESYVALIARALLSSPNYQMLLVDIYQWIINEYPYFGTLQSKAWRNSIRHNLSLNECFIRREKSENGRGYYWGIHPAAFDAFIQGDFRRRQARLRSKHADNSSIQPISWMINTDILCDYSINQTQTYNYSYS
;
A
#
# COMPACT_ATOMS: atom_id res chain seq x y z
N MET A 1 22.51 8.61 -32.99
CA MET A 1 21.16 9.09 -33.34
C MET A 1 20.25 7.87 -33.45
N ASN A 2 19.24 7.84 -32.56
CA ASN A 2 18.05 6.98 -32.50
C ASN A 2 18.34 5.47 -32.26
N SER A 3 18.14 4.88 -31.08
CA SER A 3 17.00 4.90 -30.13
C SER A 3 15.65 4.72 -30.80
N GLN A 4 15.24 3.46 -30.96
CA GLN A 4 13.83 3.07 -30.91
C GLN A 4 13.69 1.82 -30.05
N ASP A 5 13.09 2.04 -28.89
CA ASP A 5 12.68 1.06 -27.92
C ASP A 5 11.59 0.15 -28.51
N SER A 6 11.87 -1.15 -28.61
CA SER A 6 10.82 -2.17 -28.73
C SER A 6 10.63 -2.80 -27.36
N CYS A 7 9.69 -2.28 -26.58
CA CYS A 7 9.19 -2.95 -25.39
C CYS A 7 8.30 -4.14 -25.82
N TYR A 8 8.95 -5.26 -26.13
CA TYR A 8 8.28 -6.55 -26.22
C TYR A 8 7.86 -6.96 -24.81
N PHE A 9 6.55 -6.95 -24.57
CA PHE A 9 5.95 -7.58 -23.40
C PHE A 9 6.16 -9.08 -23.52
N ASN A 10 7.09 -9.63 -22.73
CA ASN A 10 7.36 -11.05 -22.67
C ASN A 10 6.44 -11.69 -21.60
N PRO A 11 5.46 -12.52 -21.98
CA PRO A 11 4.49 -13.08 -21.03
C PRO A 11 5.06 -14.23 -20.17
N ASN A 12 6.34 -14.57 -20.34
CA ASN A 12 7.05 -15.61 -19.59
C ASN A 12 8.11 -15.08 -18.60
N GLU A 13 8.18 -13.77 -18.37
CA GLU A 13 8.87 -13.29 -17.19
C GLU A 13 8.00 -13.61 -15.97
N ASN A 14 8.33 -14.72 -15.31
CA ASN A 14 8.04 -14.93 -13.90
C ASN A 14 8.16 -13.56 -13.21
N PHE A 15 7.12 -13.11 -12.49
CA PHE A 15 7.17 -11.93 -11.63
C PHE A 15 8.44 -12.03 -10.79
N CYS A 16 9.52 -11.42 -11.27
CA CYS A 16 10.83 -11.59 -10.69
C CYS A 16 10.75 -10.81 -9.41
N SER A 17 10.74 -11.55 -8.30
CA SER A 17 10.79 -11.00 -6.96
C SER A 17 12.01 -10.09 -6.92
N HIS A 18 11.79 -8.79 -7.13
CA HIS A 18 12.79 -7.75 -7.05
C HIS A 18 13.10 -7.53 -5.57
N LYS A 19 13.65 -8.55 -4.91
CA LYS A 19 14.27 -8.50 -3.59
C LYS A 19 15.59 -7.75 -3.68
N THR A 20 15.54 -6.56 -4.24
CA THR A 20 16.65 -5.62 -4.18
C THR A 20 16.49 -4.80 -2.92
N THR A 21 17.59 -4.51 -2.24
CA THR A 21 17.62 -3.58 -1.11
C THR A 21 17.56 -2.12 -1.55
N ASN A 22 17.45 -1.88 -2.85
CA ASN A 22 17.36 -0.55 -3.45
C ASN A 22 15.94 0.00 -3.32
N LYS A 23 15.85 1.33 -3.30
CA LYS A 23 14.56 2.03 -3.28
C LYS A 23 13.73 1.59 -4.51
N PRO A 24 12.51 1.07 -4.31
CA PRO A 24 11.64 0.72 -5.42
C PRO A 24 11.31 1.93 -6.28
N GLN A 25 11.26 1.75 -7.60
CA GLN A 25 10.81 2.79 -8.55
C GLN A 25 9.29 2.98 -8.53
N GLU A 26 8.58 2.10 -7.83
CA GLU A 26 7.14 2.07 -7.76
C GLU A 26 6.57 3.12 -6.81
N SER A 27 5.41 3.66 -7.20
CA SER A 27 4.65 4.57 -6.34
C SER A 27 4.01 3.83 -5.17
N TYR A 28 3.71 4.55 -4.08
CA TYR A 28 2.97 3.96 -2.95
C TYR A 28 1.61 3.38 -3.37
N VAL A 29 0.94 3.96 -4.39
CA VAL A 29 -0.30 3.40 -4.95
C VAL A 29 -0.03 2.00 -5.53
N ALA A 30 1.04 1.84 -6.31
CA ALA A 30 1.41 0.55 -6.87
C ALA A 30 1.76 -0.48 -5.78
N LEU A 31 2.52 -0.07 -4.76
CA LEU A 31 2.88 -0.93 -3.62
C LEU A 31 1.63 -1.44 -2.88
N ILE A 32 0.70 -0.55 -2.56
CA ILE A 32 -0.56 -0.90 -1.88
C ILE A 32 -1.42 -1.79 -2.79
N ALA A 33 -1.54 -1.45 -4.08
CA ALA A 33 -2.35 -2.22 -5.02
C ALA A 33 -1.85 -3.67 -5.12
N ARG A 34 -0.53 -3.88 -5.24
CA ARG A 34 0.05 -5.23 -5.27
C ARG A 34 -0.16 -6.00 -3.98
N ALA A 35 -0.01 -5.33 -2.83
CA ALA A 35 -0.32 -5.95 -1.53
C ALA A 35 -1.75 -6.48 -1.51
N LEU A 36 -2.73 -5.62 -1.84
CA LEU A 36 -4.14 -5.99 -1.85
C LEU A 36 -4.42 -7.11 -2.87
N LEU A 37 -3.89 -7.00 -4.09
CA LEU A 37 -4.05 -8.01 -5.14
C LEU A 37 -3.46 -9.38 -4.79
N SER A 38 -2.46 -9.43 -3.90
CA SER A 38 -1.87 -10.69 -3.44
C SER A 38 -2.75 -11.46 -2.45
N SER A 39 -3.71 -10.79 -1.80
CA SER A 39 -4.65 -11.46 -0.88
C SER A 39 -5.79 -12.14 -1.64
N PRO A 40 -6.30 -13.30 -1.16
CA PRO A 40 -7.38 -14.02 -1.84
C PRO A 40 -8.69 -13.21 -1.93
N ASN A 41 -8.92 -12.30 -0.99
CA ASN A 41 -10.13 -11.48 -0.92
C ASN A 41 -9.92 -10.05 -1.42
N TYR A 42 -8.75 -9.75 -1.99
CA TYR A 42 -8.36 -8.40 -2.44
C TYR A 42 -8.50 -7.32 -1.37
N GLN A 43 -8.33 -7.73 -0.10
CA GLN A 43 -8.42 -6.88 1.06
C GLN A 43 -7.41 -7.28 2.14
N MET A 44 -6.85 -6.29 2.83
CA MET A 44 -5.86 -6.49 3.90
C MET A 44 -6.03 -5.44 5.00
N LEU A 45 -5.60 -5.76 6.22
CA LEU A 45 -5.47 -4.74 7.26
C LEU A 45 -4.28 -3.84 6.98
N LEU A 46 -4.32 -2.62 7.52
CA LEU A 46 -3.20 -1.68 7.41
C LEU A 46 -1.87 -2.27 7.91
N VAL A 47 -1.93 -3.06 8.98
CA VAL A 47 -0.75 -3.74 9.53
C VAL A 47 -0.19 -4.79 8.56
N ASP A 48 -1.06 -5.52 7.88
CA ASP A 48 -0.68 -6.55 6.91
C ASP A 48 -0.08 -5.92 5.65
N ILE A 49 -0.59 -4.76 5.22
CA ILE A 49 0.00 -3.98 4.12
C ILE A 49 1.44 -3.58 4.47
N TYR A 50 1.71 -3.17 5.71
CA TYR A 50 3.09 -2.86 6.13
C TYR A 50 3.99 -4.08 6.05
N GLN A 51 3.51 -5.23 6.55
CA GLN A 51 4.30 -6.47 6.57
C GLN A 51 4.57 -6.97 5.15
N TRP A 52 3.55 -6.97 4.29
CA TRP A 52 3.70 -7.37 2.89
C TRP A 52 4.75 -6.51 2.16
N ILE A 53 4.71 -5.18 2.34
CA ILE A 53 5.68 -4.27 1.72
C ILE A 53 7.11 -4.56 2.21
N ILE A 54 7.30 -4.81 3.51
CA ILE A 54 8.63 -5.12 4.05
C ILE A 54 9.15 -6.46 3.50
N ASN A 55 8.28 -7.45 3.36
CA ASN A 55 8.63 -8.78 2.88
C ASN A 55 9.01 -8.77 1.39
N GLU A 56 8.27 -8.02 0.57
CA GLU A 56 8.52 -7.95 -0.88
C GLU A 56 9.62 -6.95 -1.24
N TYR A 57 9.71 -5.84 -0.49
CA TYR A 57 10.68 -4.76 -0.71
C TYR A 57 11.51 -4.52 0.56
N PRO A 58 12.59 -5.31 0.76
CA PRO A 58 13.43 -5.24 1.98
C PRO A 58 13.97 -3.85 2.30
N TYR A 59 14.10 -2.97 1.30
CA TYR A 59 14.42 -1.55 1.47
C TYR A 59 13.61 -0.87 2.58
N PHE A 60 12.30 -1.14 2.69
CA PHE A 60 11.47 -0.48 3.71
C PHE A 60 11.68 -1.05 5.12
N GLY A 61 12.18 -2.27 5.23
CA GLY A 61 12.53 -2.90 6.51
C GLY A 61 13.79 -2.31 7.15
N THR A 62 14.72 -1.79 6.33
CA THR A 62 15.98 -1.19 6.81
C THR A 62 15.84 0.29 7.19
N LEU A 63 14.74 0.96 6.78
CA LEU A 63 14.47 2.34 7.13
C LEU A 63 14.10 2.47 8.62
N GLN A 64 14.93 3.17 9.38
CA GLN A 64 14.64 3.52 10.78
C GLN A 64 13.43 4.46 10.91
N SER A 65 13.18 5.28 9.88
CA SER A 65 12.08 6.26 9.88
C SER A 65 10.73 5.62 9.56
N LYS A 66 9.72 5.96 10.37
CA LYS A 66 8.30 5.59 10.13
C LYS A 66 7.61 6.47 9.06
N ALA A 67 8.32 7.38 8.40
CA ALA A 67 7.75 8.32 7.43
C ALA A 67 7.05 7.62 6.23
N TRP A 68 7.59 6.48 5.78
CA TRP A 68 6.97 5.70 4.70
C TRP A 68 5.61 5.12 5.12
N ARG A 69 5.45 4.69 6.38
CA ARG A 69 4.16 4.20 6.91
C ARG A 69 3.11 5.30 6.92
N ASN A 70 3.51 6.54 7.21
CA ASN A 70 2.62 7.69 7.10
C ASN A 70 2.19 7.93 5.66
N SER A 71 3.12 7.81 4.72
CA SER A 71 2.84 7.92 3.28
C SER A 71 1.85 6.85 2.82
N ILE A 72 1.92 5.62 3.35
CA ILE A 72 0.93 4.56 3.09
C ILE A 72 -0.46 4.95 3.59
N ARG A 73 -0.59 5.36 4.87
CA ARG A 73 -1.88 5.78 5.44
C ARG A 73 -2.50 6.95 4.68
N HIS A 74 -1.65 7.92 4.32
CA HIS A 74 -2.06 9.06 3.50
C HIS A 74 -2.61 8.58 2.15
N ASN A 75 -1.90 7.70 1.45
CA ASN A 75 -2.34 7.22 0.13
C ASN A 75 -3.64 6.42 0.18
N LEU A 76 -3.84 5.60 1.22
CA LEU A 76 -5.08 4.86 1.43
C LEU A 76 -6.28 5.79 1.61
N SER A 77 -6.08 6.95 2.23
CA SER A 77 -7.16 7.92 2.46
C SER A 77 -7.31 8.92 1.30
N LEU A 78 -6.23 9.21 0.58
CA LEU A 78 -6.19 10.23 -0.48
C LEU A 78 -6.73 9.70 -1.82
N ASN A 79 -6.52 8.43 -2.13
CA ASN A 79 -6.86 7.89 -3.44
C ASN A 79 -8.14 7.05 -3.39
N GLU A 80 -9.14 7.45 -4.18
CA GLU A 80 -10.45 6.78 -4.29
C GLU A 80 -10.37 5.34 -4.82
N CYS A 81 -9.21 4.92 -5.36
CA CYS A 81 -8.98 3.53 -5.72
C CYS A 81 -8.88 2.60 -4.50
N PHE A 82 -8.66 3.14 -3.31
CA PHE A 82 -8.65 2.39 -2.06
C PHE A 82 -9.87 2.77 -1.23
N ILE A 83 -10.55 1.75 -0.72
CA ILE A 83 -11.75 1.92 0.09
C ILE A 83 -11.61 1.19 1.41
N ARG A 84 -12.16 1.80 2.46
CA ARG A 84 -12.37 1.14 3.74
C ARG A 84 -13.52 0.14 3.59
N ARG A 85 -13.27 -1.10 4.00
CA ARG A 85 -14.23 -2.22 3.96
C ARG A 85 -14.79 -2.47 5.37
N GLU A 86 -15.27 -3.67 5.61
CA GLU A 86 -15.79 -4.12 6.89
C GLU A 86 -14.73 -4.07 8.00
N LYS A 87 -15.22 -4.02 9.23
CA LYS A 87 -14.36 -4.11 10.42
C LYS A 87 -13.79 -5.52 10.49
N SER A 88 -12.53 -5.65 10.90
CA SER A 88 -11.94 -6.97 11.10
C SER A 88 -12.70 -7.77 12.15
N GLU A 89 -12.79 -9.09 11.95
CA GLU A 89 -13.43 -10.03 12.88
C GLU A 89 -12.86 -9.92 14.30
N ASN A 90 -11.56 -9.61 14.40
CA ASN A 90 -10.87 -9.42 15.67
C ASN A 90 -11.05 -8.02 16.28
N GLY A 91 -11.82 -7.14 15.63
CA GLY A 91 -12.10 -5.77 16.05
C GLY A 91 -10.95 -4.76 15.89
N ARG A 92 -9.76 -5.19 15.47
CA ARG A 92 -8.53 -4.36 15.40
C ARG A 92 -8.38 -3.59 14.09
N GLY A 93 -9.40 -2.78 13.78
CA GLY A 93 -9.41 -1.88 12.63
C GLY A 93 -10.31 -2.36 11.49
N TYR A 94 -10.08 -1.80 10.31
CA TYR A 94 -10.87 -2.06 9.10
C TYR A 94 -9.98 -2.66 8.02
N TYR A 95 -10.57 -3.54 7.21
CA TYR A 95 -9.94 -3.95 5.97
C TYR A 95 -9.88 -2.78 4.99
N TRP A 96 -8.81 -2.73 4.22
CA TRP A 96 -8.67 -1.88 3.05
C TRP A 96 -8.79 -2.76 1.82
N GLY A 97 -9.48 -2.28 0.79
CA GLY A 97 -9.64 -3.00 -0.46
C GLY A 97 -9.58 -2.06 -1.66
N ILE A 98 -9.58 -2.65 -2.85
CA ILE A 98 -9.58 -1.90 -4.12
C ILE A 98 -11.03 -1.56 -4.50
N HIS A 99 -11.27 -0.32 -4.91
CA HIS A 99 -12.56 0.09 -5.45
C HIS A 99 -12.84 -0.67 -6.76
N PRO A 100 -14.06 -1.20 -7.00
CA PRO A 100 -14.37 -1.97 -8.21
C PRO A 100 -13.99 -1.27 -9.52
N ALA A 101 -14.20 0.05 -9.63
CA ALA A 101 -13.83 0.83 -10.81
C ALA A 101 -12.31 0.92 -11.10
N ALA A 102 -11.46 0.62 -10.12
CA ALA A 102 -10.00 0.59 -10.28
C ALA A 102 -9.45 -0.84 -10.41
N PHE A 103 -10.26 -1.86 -10.11
CA PHE A 103 -9.81 -3.25 -9.99
C PHE A 103 -9.19 -3.78 -11.30
N ASP A 104 -9.92 -3.68 -12.41
CA ASP A 104 -9.44 -4.19 -13.71
C ASP A 104 -8.16 -3.50 -14.16
N ALA A 105 -8.04 -2.19 -13.91
CA ALA A 105 -6.85 -1.43 -14.24
C ALA A 105 -5.63 -1.90 -13.42
N PHE A 106 -5.83 -2.19 -12.13
CA PHE A 106 -4.76 -2.69 -11.26
C PHE A 106 -4.32 -4.09 -11.62
N ILE A 107 -5.26 -4.99 -11.98
CA ILE A 107 -4.93 -6.32 -12.50
C ILE A 107 -4.10 -6.23 -13.79
N GLN A 108 -4.39 -5.26 -14.65
CA GLN A 108 -3.63 -4.99 -15.88
C GLN A 108 -2.29 -4.26 -15.64
N GLY A 109 -1.95 -3.93 -14.37
CA GLY A 109 -0.71 -3.24 -14.02
C GLY A 109 -0.75 -1.71 -14.20
N ASP A 110 -1.90 -1.11 -14.53
CA ASP A 110 -2.05 0.34 -14.61
C ASP A 110 -2.37 0.95 -13.24
N PHE A 111 -1.31 1.25 -12.48
CA PHE A 111 -1.40 1.89 -11.16
C PHE A 111 -1.43 3.43 -11.22
N ARG A 112 -1.57 4.02 -12.41
CA ARG A 112 -1.55 5.48 -12.57
C ARG A 112 -2.85 6.10 -12.07
N ARG A 113 -2.72 7.27 -11.45
CA ARG A 113 -3.84 8.03 -10.90
C ARG A 113 -4.72 8.61 -12.02
N ARG A 114 -5.80 7.93 -12.40
CA ARG A 114 -6.79 8.47 -13.34
C ARG A 114 -7.79 9.40 -12.62
N GLN A 115 -7.33 10.59 -12.25
CA GLN A 115 -8.18 11.67 -11.70
C GLN A 115 -9.29 12.14 -12.65
N ALA A 116 -9.19 11.84 -13.95
CA ALA A 116 -10.08 12.42 -14.97
C ALA A 116 -11.41 11.68 -15.18
N ARG A 117 -11.56 10.40 -14.77
CA ARG A 117 -12.76 9.61 -15.11
C ARG A 117 -13.79 9.48 -13.99
N LEU A 118 -13.44 9.82 -12.75
CA LEU A 118 -14.40 9.80 -11.62
C LEU A 118 -15.16 11.13 -11.45
N ARG A 119 -14.65 12.22 -12.04
CA ARG A 119 -15.30 13.55 -11.98
C ARG A 119 -16.49 13.72 -12.92
N SER A 120 -16.83 12.75 -13.77
CA SER A 120 -17.89 12.90 -14.78
C SER A 120 -19.26 12.35 -14.37
N LYS A 121 -19.47 11.95 -13.10
CA LYS A 121 -20.79 11.49 -12.62
C LYS A 121 -21.33 12.17 -11.36
N HIS A 122 -20.62 13.14 -10.78
CA HIS A 122 -21.16 13.93 -9.67
C HIS A 122 -21.24 15.41 -10.07
N ALA A 123 -22.22 15.70 -10.92
CA ALA A 123 -22.85 17.01 -10.98
C ALA A 123 -24.15 16.95 -10.16
N ASP A 124 -24.04 16.82 -8.84
CA ASP A 124 -24.99 17.44 -7.92
C ASP A 124 -24.38 17.59 -6.51
N ASN A 125 -24.90 18.58 -5.81
CA ASN A 125 -24.33 19.38 -4.75
C ASN A 125 -23.96 18.68 -3.42
N SER A 126 -23.07 19.37 -2.70
CA SER A 126 -22.89 19.45 -1.24
C SER A 126 -21.87 18.54 -0.53
N SER A 127 -20.88 19.22 0.08
CA SER A 127 -20.18 18.80 1.31
C SER A 127 -19.01 17.81 1.19
N ILE A 128 -17.98 18.12 0.39
CA ILE A 128 -16.63 17.56 0.65
C ILE A 128 -15.87 18.57 1.50
N GLN A 129 -15.93 18.38 2.82
CA GLN A 129 -15.00 19.05 3.74
C GLN A 129 -13.60 18.47 3.53
N PRO A 130 -12.55 19.29 3.36
CA PRO A 130 -11.19 18.78 3.22
C PRO A 130 -10.79 18.10 4.53
N ILE A 131 -10.51 16.79 4.49
CA ILE A 131 -9.96 16.04 5.63
C ILE A 131 -8.48 16.40 5.77
N SER A 132 -8.22 17.65 6.14
CA SER A 132 -6.91 18.19 6.51
C SER A 132 -6.52 17.84 7.95
N TRP A 133 -7.44 17.27 8.74
CA TRP A 133 -7.24 16.98 10.17
C TRP A 133 -6.66 15.58 10.47
N MET A 134 -6.34 14.76 9.46
CA MET A 134 -5.69 13.45 9.67
C MET A 134 -4.16 13.45 9.50
N ILE A 135 -3.56 14.64 9.37
CA ILE A 135 -2.10 14.84 9.38
C ILE A 135 -1.68 15.59 10.65
N ASN A 136 -1.97 15.02 11.82
CA ASN A 136 -1.15 15.10 13.05
C ASN A 136 -1.95 14.61 14.25
N THR A 137 -1.71 13.36 14.67
CA THR A 137 -1.59 13.01 16.09
C THR A 137 -0.72 11.76 16.19
N ASP A 138 0.56 11.97 16.49
CA ASP A 138 1.22 11.08 17.44
C ASP A 138 0.35 11.09 18.71
N ILE A 139 -0.28 9.96 19.01
CA ILE A 139 -0.75 9.50 20.33
C ILE A 139 -1.61 8.24 20.09
N LEU A 140 -1.27 7.15 20.78
CA LEU A 140 -1.80 5.77 20.73
C LEU A 140 -1.08 4.76 19.82
N CYS A 141 0.23 4.58 20.01
CA CYS A 141 0.80 3.22 20.02
C CYS A 141 2.13 3.13 20.78
N ASP A 142 2.21 3.69 22.00
CA ASP A 142 3.17 3.25 23.01
C ASP A 142 2.40 2.65 24.18
N TYR A 143 1.89 1.44 24.01
CA TYR A 143 1.69 0.51 25.11
C TYR A 143 1.64 -0.93 24.57
N SER A 144 2.62 -1.73 24.98
CA SER A 144 2.69 -3.18 24.83
C SER A 144 3.17 -3.76 23.49
N ILE A 145 4.42 -3.49 23.09
CA ILE A 145 5.33 -4.54 22.56
C ILE A 145 6.77 -4.20 23.01
N ASN A 146 7.03 -4.37 24.30
CA ASN A 146 8.39 -4.57 24.84
C ASN A 146 8.27 -5.57 25.99
N GLN A 147 7.95 -6.82 25.66
CA GLN A 147 8.37 -7.97 26.45
C GLN A 147 9.53 -8.57 25.68
N THR A 148 10.72 -8.25 26.15
CA THR A 148 12.02 -8.73 25.71
C THR A 148 12.07 -10.26 25.76
N GLN A 149 12.10 -10.93 24.61
CA GLN A 149 12.77 -12.23 24.51
C GLN A 149 14.24 -11.97 24.18
N THR A 150 15.08 -11.93 25.21
CA THR A 150 16.53 -12.08 25.03
C THR A 150 16.78 -13.56 24.70
N TYR A 151 16.96 -13.85 23.41
CA TYR A 151 17.60 -15.08 22.98
C TYR A 151 19.07 -15.04 23.43
N ASN A 152 19.39 -15.82 24.46
CA ASN A 152 20.78 -16.14 24.80
C ASN A 152 21.22 -17.30 23.91
N TYR A 153 22.06 -17.01 22.91
CA TYR A 153 22.91 -18.00 22.24
C TYR A 153 24.25 -18.10 23.01
N SER A 154 24.73 -19.33 23.13
CA SER A 154 25.75 -19.84 24.07
C SER A 154 27.22 -19.68 23.60
N TYR A 155 28.13 -20.21 24.44
CA TYR A 155 29.60 -20.45 24.33
C TYR A 155 30.45 -19.38 25.05
N SER A 156 31.35 -19.71 26.00
CA SER A 156 32.13 -20.92 26.28
C SER A 156 32.35 -21.11 27.78
#